data_AF-A0A5M4AV97-F1
#
_entry.id   AF-A0A5M4AV97-F1
#
_cell.length_a   1.000
_cell.length_b   1.000
_cell.length_c   1.000
_cell.angle_alpha   90.00
_cell.angle_beta   90.00
_cell.angle_gamma   90.00
#
_symmetry.space_group_name_H-M   'P 1'
#
loop_
_entity.id
_entity.type
_entity.pdbx_description
1 polymer ?
#
loop_
_entity_poly.entity_id
_entity_poly.type
_entity_poly.pdbx_seq_one_letter_code
_entity_poly.pdbx_strand_id
1 'polypeptide(L)'
;MTSINHEVRQYLAFFIETVQKDISNLLLIASNGENEYLEGVRNGLYDRNQLKTTLNPDTTIFYTYGEQPSRCSIPLAMTCLSSIEILGSLINPTGYRRDFYNSAKLFFDYASTPISDNELKLLRSIYRNGLMHGFFPKGQKIGITYDSSLDSRTELFYIESDHVILNVNRLCSITQDVFTKIFTDNLVHTAIDKNLTDFIVINDEDSKREIGIFKSNHEE
;
A
#
# COMPACT_ATOMS: atom_id res chain seq x y z
N MET A 1 -28.97 16.42 11.15
CA MET A 1 -27.77 15.59 10.91
C MET A 1 -28.26 14.15 10.84
N THR A 2 -28.28 13.60 9.63
CA THR A 2 -28.96 12.36 9.23
C THR A 2 -28.14 11.12 9.60
N SER A 3 -28.82 10.00 9.87
CA SER A 3 -28.25 8.69 10.25
C SER A 3 -27.15 8.16 9.32
N ILE A 4 -27.12 8.63 8.09
CA ILE A 4 -26.18 8.26 7.02
C ILE A 4 -24.72 8.57 7.40
N ASN A 5 -24.45 9.62 8.18
CA ASN A 5 -23.07 9.93 8.61
C ASN A 5 -22.52 8.89 9.62
N HIS A 6 -23.39 8.11 10.27
CA HIS A 6 -22.95 7.11 11.25
C HIS A 6 -22.50 5.80 10.59
N GLU A 7 -23.22 5.32 9.57
CA GLU A 7 -22.87 4.08 8.87
C GLU A 7 -21.56 4.22 8.08
N VAL A 8 -21.36 5.34 7.37
CA VAL A 8 -20.10 5.62 6.65
C VAL A 8 -18.91 5.68 7.61
N ARG A 9 -19.09 6.27 8.80
CA ARG A 9 -18.06 6.24 9.85
C ARG A 9 -17.75 4.82 10.31
N GLN A 10 -18.75 3.96 10.47
CA GLN A 10 -18.54 2.57 10.85
C GLN A 10 -17.79 1.77 9.78
N TYR A 11 -18.15 1.95 8.49
CA TYR A 11 -17.43 1.31 7.39
C TYR A 11 -15.99 1.80 7.27
N LEU A 12 -15.78 3.12 7.42
CA LEU A 12 -14.45 3.70 7.40
C LEU A 12 -13.62 3.24 8.62
N ALA A 13 -14.22 3.19 9.81
CA ALA A 13 -13.60 2.63 11.01
C ALA A 13 -13.15 1.19 10.76
N PHE A 14 -14.07 0.34 10.29
CA PHE A 14 -13.79 -1.06 10.00
C PHE A 14 -12.67 -1.22 8.96
N PHE A 15 -12.70 -0.45 7.87
CA PHE A 15 -11.66 -0.47 6.84
C PHE A 15 -10.30 -0.06 7.42
N ILE A 16 -10.23 1.07 8.11
CA ILE A 16 -8.99 1.60 8.69
C ILE A 16 -8.43 0.61 9.74
N GLU A 17 -9.27 0.12 10.66
CA GLU A 17 -8.87 -0.85 11.68
C GLU A 17 -8.33 -2.14 11.07
N THR A 18 -9.00 -2.65 10.02
CA THR A 18 -8.56 -3.86 9.31
C THR A 18 -7.19 -3.64 8.67
N VAL A 19 -7.00 -2.55 7.93
CA VAL A 19 -5.72 -2.26 7.28
C VAL A 19 -4.62 -2.01 8.32
N GLN A 20 -4.90 -1.28 9.40
CA GLN A 20 -3.93 -1.04 10.48
C GLN A 20 -3.49 -2.34 11.14
N LYS A 21 -4.42 -3.27 11.35
CA LYS A 21 -4.14 -4.61 11.88
C LYS A 21 -3.28 -5.42 10.90
N ASP A 22 -3.60 -5.38 9.61
CA ASP A 22 -2.80 -6.05 8.57
C ASP A 22 -1.38 -5.50 8.50
N ILE A 23 -1.22 -4.16 8.50
CA ILE A 23 0.10 -3.52 8.55
C ILE A 23 0.84 -3.96 9.81
N SER A 24 0.20 -3.97 10.98
CA SER A 24 0.83 -4.37 12.24
C SER A 24 1.28 -5.84 12.24
N ASN A 25 0.45 -6.74 11.73
CA ASN A 25 0.79 -8.16 11.59
C ASN A 25 1.95 -8.37 10.61
N LEU A 26 1.93 -7.68 9.47
CA LEU A 26 2.99 -7.77 8.47
C LEU A 26 4.31 -7.17 8.99
N LEU A 27 4.26 -6.09 9.77
CA LEU A 27 5.44 -5.51 10.43
C LEU A 27 6.03 -6.47 11.47
N LEU A 28 5.19 -7.22 12.20
CA LEU A 28 5.66 -8.25 13.13
C LEU A 28 6.41 -9.37 12.38
N ILE A 29 5.85 -9.86 11.28
CA ILE A 29 6.52 -10.88 10.44
C ILE A 29 7.83 -10.31 9.88
N ALA A 30 7.81 -9.07 9.39
CA ALA A 30 8.98 -8.40 8.85
C ALA A 30 10.11 -8.25 9.89
N SER A 31 9.76 -7.86 11.11
CA SER A 31 10.70 -7.77 12.24
C SER A 31 11.28 -9.12 12.63
N ASN A 32 10.47 -10.18 12.63
CA ASN A 32 10.95 -11.54 12.90
C ASN A 32 11.93 -12.01 11.82
N GLY A 33 11.61 -11.78 10.55
CA GLY A 33 12.51 -12.12 9.44
C GLY A 33 13.80 -11.31 9.46
N GLU A 34 13.77 -10.05 9.91
CA GLU A 34 14.99 -9.28 10.11
C GLU A 34 15.85 -9.83 11.27
N ASN A 35 15.24 -10.20 12.39
CA ASN A 35 15.97 -10.81 13.51
C ASN A 35 16.67 -12.11 13.09
N GLU A 36 15.96 -12.98 12.35
CA GLU A 36 16.52 -14.21 11.78
C GLU A 36 17.68 -13.92 10.83
N TYR A 37 17.56 -12.88 9.99
CA TYR A 37 18.65 -12.46 9.12
C TYR A 37 19.86 -11.98 9.92
N LEU A 38 19.65 -11.14 10.94
CA LEU A 38 20.74 -10.63 11.79
C LEU A 38 21.44 -11.75 12.55
N GLU A 39 20.71 -12.78 12.98
CA GLU A 39 21.28 -13.99 13.57
C GLU A 39 22.09 -14.78 12.54
N GLY A 40 21.57 -14.98 11.33
CA GLY A 40 22.32 -15.62 10.25
C GLY A 40 23.59 -14.85 9.86
N VAL A 41 23.57 -13.52 9.88
CA VAL A 41 24.79 -12.68 9.71
C VAL A 41 25.79 -12.94 10.82
N ARG A 42 25.37 -13.00 12.09
CA ARG A 42 26.26 -13.30 13.23
C ARG A 42 26.88 -14.69 13.13
N ASN A 43 26.14 -15.64 12.56
CA ASN A 43 26.57 -17.02 12.35
C ASN A 43 27.33 -17.23 11.02
N GLY A 44 27.57 -16.17 10.24
CA GLY A 44 28.30 -16.23 8.96
C GLY A 44 27.51 -16.87 7.81
N LEU A 45 26.18 -17.01 7.94
CA LEU A 45 25.29 -17.56 6.93
C LEU A 45 24.88 -16.52 5.86
N TYR A 46 24.84 -15.25 6.22
CA TYR A 46 24.44 -14.15 5.34
C TYR A 46 25.49 -13.03 5.29
N ASP A 47 25.60 -12.37 4.14
CA ASP A 47 26.44 -11.17 3.99
C ASP A 47 25.72 -9.95 4.58
N ARG A 48 26.38 -9.28 5.53
CA ARG A 48 25.89 -8.05 6.18
C ARG A 48 25.74 -6.88 5.22
N ASN A 49 26.59 -6.82 4.19
CA ASN A 49 26.62 -5.72 3.24
C ASN A 49 25.68 -5.95 2.05
N GLN A 50 24.95 -7.06 2.07
CA GLN A 50 23.99 -7.35 1.02
C GLN A 50 22.84 -6.36 1.07
N LEU A 51 22.47 -5.86 -0.11
CA LEU A 51 21.31 -4.99 -0.27
C LEU A 51 20.03 -5.69 0.22
N LYS A 52 19.42 -5.14 1.26
CA LYS A 52 18.22 -5.66 1.91
C LYS A 52 16.94 -5.28 1.14
N THR A 53 16.87 -5.57 -0.15
CA THR A 53 15.75 -5.13 -1.01
C THR A 53 15.14 -6.29 -1.78
N THR A 54 13.85 -6.14 -2.09
CA THR A 54 13.19 -6.98 -3.08
C THR A 54 13.27 -6.32 -4.46
N LEU A 55 13.91 -7.00 -5.42
CA LEU A 55 14.03 -6.60 -6.83
C LEU A 55 13.16 -7.50 -7.72
N ASN A 56 12.90 -7.05 -8.95
CA ASN A 56 12.18 -7.85 -9.95
C ASN A 56 13.07 -8.95 -10.55
N PRO A 57 12.59 -10.21 -10.61
CA PRO A 57 13.34 -11.33 -11.18
C PRO A 57 13.55 -11.28 -12.71
N ASP A 58 12.92 -10.35 -13.45
CA ASP A 58 13.15 -10.15 -14.89
C ASP A 58 14.55 -9.59 -15.20
N THR A 59 15.31 -9.17 -14.20
CA THR A 59 16.77 -9.19 -14.31
C THR A 59 17.18 -10.65 -14.26
N THR A 60 17.76 -11.20 -15.34
CA THR A 60 18.22 -12.61 -15.51
C THR A 60 19.06 -13.21 -14.37
N ILE A 61 19.31 -12.45 -13.32
CA ILE A 61 19.82 -12.84 -12.02
C ILE A 61 18.62 -12.89 -11.08
N PHE A 62 18.04 -14.08 -10.87
CA PHE A 62 17.35 -14.31 -9.61
C PHE A 62 18.41 -14.12 -8.53
N TYR A 63 18.35 -13.00 -7.82
CA TYR A 63 19.19 -12.80 -6.65
C TYR A 63 18.67 -13.69 -5.51
N THR A 64 18.84 -15.00 -5.66
CA THR A 64 18.79 -15.96 -4.55
C THR A 64 20.13 -15.87 -3.84
N TYR A 65 20.37 -14.76 -3.15
CA TYR A 65 21.45 -14.68 -2.17
C TYR A 65 21.06 -15.55 -0.95
N GLY A 66 21.08 -16.87 -1.14
CA GLY A 66 20.56 -17.84 -0.17
C GLY A 66 19.05 -17.75 0.07
N GLU A 67 18.50 -18.74 0.75
CA GLU A 67 17.18 -18.61 1.36
C GLU A 67 17.30 -17.59 2.49
N GLN A 68 16.88 -16.35 2.20
CA GLN A 68 16.77 -15.32 3.23
C GLN A 68 15.39 -15.38 3.87
N PRO A 69 15.30 -15.08 5.17
CA PRO A 69 14.01 -14.93 5.81
C PRO A 69 13.21 -13.81 5.16
N SER A 70 11.93 -14.09 4.91
CA SER A 70 11.00 -13.12 4.33
C SER A 70 10.82 -11.94 5.27
N ARG A 71 10.93 -10.72 4.73
CA ARG A 71 10.65 -9.47 5.47
C ARG A 71 9.33 -8.81 5.04
N CYS A 72 8.49 -9.53 4.30
CA CYS A 72 7.18 -9.05 3.84
C CYS A 72 7.16 -7.65 3.18
N SER A 73 8.27 -7.19 2.58
CA SER A 73 8.39 -5.85 1.98
C SER A 73 7.36 -5.60 0.90
N ILE A 74 7.13 -6.57 0.00
CA ILE A 74 6.10 -6.48 -1.04
C ILE A 74 4.69 -6.44 -0.43
N PRO A 75 4.26 -7.41 0.40
CA PRO A 75 2.96 -7.35 1.06
C PRO A 75 2.70 -6.02 1.80
N LEU A 76 3.69 -5.53 2.57
CA LEU A 76 3.57 -4.24 3.27
C LEU A 76 3.34 -3.08 2.30
N ALA A 77 4.16 -2.99 1.25
CA ALA A 77 4.02 -1.96 0.23
C ALA A 77 2.66 -2.05 -0.47
N MET A 78 2.22 -3.25 -0.87
CA MET A 78 0.93 -3.44 -1.53
C MET A 78 -0.24 -3.03 -0.64
N THR A 79 -0.24 -3.43 0.64
CA THR A 79 -1.28 -3.04 1.59
C THR A 79 -1.38 -1.53 1.69
N CYS A 80 -0.25 -0.83 1.88
CA CYS A 80 -0.24 0.64 1.96
C CYS A 80 -0.71 1.29 0.65
N LEU A 81 -0.18 0.88 -0.50
CA LEU A 81 -0.48 1.48 -1.80
C LEU A 81 -1.94 1.24 -2.22
N SER A 82 -2.48 0.06 -1.93
CA SER A 82 -3.89 -0.25 -2.19
C SER A 82 -4.81 0.62 -1.34
N SER A 83 -4.47 0.82 -0.07
CA SER A 83 -5.25 1.70 0.81
C SER A 83 -5.16 3.17 0.40
N ILE A 84 -3.98 3.63 -0.01
CA ILE A 84 -3.78 4.97 -0.58
C ILE A 84 -4.69 5.17 -1.81
N GLU A 85 -4.73 4.18 -2.70
CA GLU A 85 -5.59 4.25 -3.88
C GLU A 85 -7.07 4.29 -3.52
N ILE A 86 -7.54 3.37 -2.69
CA ILE A 86 -8.95 3.26 -2.33
C ILE A 86 -9.42 4.53 -1.62
N LEU A 87 -8.75 4.92 -0.54
CA LEU A 87 -9.16 6.09 0.23
C LEU A 87 -8.97 7.38 -0.55
N GLY A 88 -7.86 7.55 -1.26
CA GLY A 88 -7.62 8.69 -2.13
C GLY A 88 -8.71 8.85 -3.20
N SER A 89 -9.23 7.74 -3.73
CA SER A 89 -10.34 7.77 -4.69
C SER A 89 -11.67 8.12 -4.02
N LEU A 90 -11.90 7.64 -2.79
CA LEU A 90 -13.13 7.90 -2.03
C LEU A 90 -13.22 9.32 -1.47
N ILE A 91 -12.10 9.99 -1.22
CA ILE A 91 -12.09 11.39 -0.76
C ILE A 91 -12.11 12.41 -1.91
N ASN A 92 -12.08 11.95 -3.16
CA ASN A 92 -12.00 12.83 -4.32
C ASN A 92 -13.26 13.71 -4.45
N PRO A 93 -13.15 15.05 -4.41
CA PRO A 93 -14.32 15.93 -4.47
C PRO A 93 -15.06 15.89 -5.81
N THR A 94 -14.39 15.38 -6.86
CA THR A 94 -14.94 15.26 -8.22
C THR A 94 -15.57 13.89 -8.52
N GLY A 95 -15.74 13.04 -7.50
CA GLY A 95 -16.25 11.68 -7.65
C GLY A 95 -15.15 10.62 -7.60
N TYR A 96 -15.56 9.37 -7.37
CA TYR A 96 -14.67 8.21 -7.41
C TYR A 96 -14.01 8.05 -8.79
N ARG A 97 -12.67 7.96 -8.82
CA ARG A 97 -11.89 7.74 -10.04
C ARG A 97 -10.75 6.76 -9.80
N ARG A 98 -10.56 5.81 -10.72
CA ARG A 98 -9.44 4.86 -10.70
C ARG A 98 -8.17 5.48 -11.30
N ASP A 99 -7.58 6.45 -10.58
CA ASP A 99 -6.31 7.08 -10.94
C ASP A 99 -5.40 7.16 -9.72
N PHE A 100 -4.44 6.24 -9.64
CA PHE A 100 -3.55 6.15 -8.48
C PHE A 100 -2.83 7.47 -8.18
N TYR A 101 -2.35 8.20 -9.19
CA TYR A 101 -1.56 9.41 -8.92
C TYR A 101 -2.43 10.51 -8.29
N ASN A 102 -3.64 10.70 -8.81
CA ASN A 102 -4.58 11.66 -8.23
C ASN A 102 -5.07 11.21 -6.85
N SER A 103 -5.36 9.91 -6.68
CA SER A 103 -5.75 9.35 -5.37
C SER A 103 -4.63 9.50 -4.35
N ALA A 104 -3.39 9.17 -4.72
CA ALA A 104 -2.22 9.34 -3.86
C ALA A 104 -2.02 10.81 -3.48
N LYS A 105 -2.12 11.73 -4.45
CA LYS A 105 -2.01 13.17 -4.18
C LYS A 105 -3.03 13.62 -3.12
N LEU A 106 -4.30 13.30 -3.33
CA LEU A 106 -5.37 13.65 -2.38
C LEU A 106 -5.17 13.00 -1.00
N PHE A 107 -4.69 11.75 -0.97
CA PHE A 107 -4.40 11.05 0.27
C PHE A 107 -3.25 11.73 1.03
N PHE A 108 -2.16 12.05 0.34
CA PHE A 108 -0.98 12.67 0.94
C PHE A 108 -1.17 14.15 1.29
N ASP A 109 -2.21 14.82 0.81
CA ASP A 109 -2.59 16.16 1.29
C ASP A 109 -2.91 16.16 2.80
N TYR A 110 -3.26 15.01 3.37
CA TYR A 110 -3.45 14.82 4.82
C TYR A 110 -2.15 14.45 5.56
N ALA A 111 -1.08 14.07 4.87
CA ALA A 111 0.15 13.64 5.52
C ALA A 111 0.82 14.79 6.28
N SER A 112 1.43 14.51 7.43
CA SER A 112 2.19 15.52 8.19
C SER A 112 3.40 16.05 7.43
N THR A 113 3.92 15.27 6.49
CA THR A 113 5.04 15.65 5.63
C THR A 113 4.57 15.60 4.18
N PRO A 114 4.69 16.70 3.43
CA PRO A 114 4.35 16.71 2.00
C PRO A 114 5.20 15.71 1.24
N ILE A 115 4.59 15.03 0.26
CA ILE A 115 5.28 14.17 -0.70
C ILE A 115 5.43 14.95 -2.01
N SER A 116 6.63 14.96 -2.57
CA SER A 116 6.90 15.70 -3.79
C SER A 116 6.22 15.05 -5.00
N ASP A 117 5.95 15.87 -6.03
CA ASP A 117 5.34 15.40 -7.27
C ASP A 117 6.14 14.27 -7.96
N ASN A 118 7.46 14.34 -7.87
CA ASN A 118 8.35 13.31 -8.40
C ASN A 118 8.17 11.99 -7.65
N GLU A 119 8.14 12.02 -6.31
CA GLU A 119 7.89 10.82 -5.49
C GLU A 119 6.52 10.21 -5.78
N LEU A 120 5.47 11.03 -5.99
CA LEU A 120 4.15 10.53 -6.41
C LEU A 120 4.20 9.82 -7.76
N LYS A 121 4.96 10.35 -8.73
CA LYS A 121 5.15 9.70 -10.04
C LYS A 121 5.92 8.37 -9.90
N LEU A 122 6.93 8.33 -9.04
CA LEU A 122 7.68 7.12 -8.71
C LEU A 122 6.78 6.05 -8.05
N LEU A 123 5.99 6.44 -7.04
CA LEU A 123 5.01 5.55 -6.41
C LEU A 123 4.01 4.98 -7.42
N ARG A 124 3.48 5.83 -8.31
CA ARG A 124 2.56 5.39 -9.38
C ARG A 124 3.23 4.34 -10.25
N SER A 125 4.49 4.54 -10.64
CA SER A 125 5.23 3.59 -11.45
C SER A 125 5.42 2.25 -10.73
N ILE A 126 5.87 2.27 -9.47
CA ILE A 126 6.07 1.06 -8.66
C ILE A 126 4.76 0.29 -8.49
N TYR A 127 3.68 0.98 -8.15
CA TYR A 127 2.40 0.35 -7.88
C TYR A 127 1.72 -0.13 -9.16
N ARG A 128 1.39 0.77 -10.09
CA ARG A 128 0.60 0.44 -11.27
C ARG A 128 1.39 -0.38 -12.28
N ASN A 129 2.65 -0.05 -12.54
CA ASN A 129 3.43 -0.79 -13.53
C ASN A 129 4.08 -2.03 -12.93
N GLY A 130 4.37 -2.03 -11.63
CA GLY A 130 5.00 -3.14 -10.92
C GLY A 130 4.02 -4.01 -10.14
N LEU A 131 3.81 -3.65 -8.88
CA LEU A 131 3.18 -4.52 -7.87
C LEU A 131 1.79 -5.02 -8.26
N MET A 132 0.95 -4.17 -8.87
CA MET A 132 -0.42 -4.51 -9.24
C MET A 132 -0.50 -5.52 -10.41
N HIS A 133 0.54 -5.63 -11.23
CA HIS A 133 0.54 -6.47 -12.44
C HIS A 133 1.56 -7.60 -12.43
N GLY A 134 2.59 -7.52 -11.61
CA GLY A 134 3.68 -8.51 -11.60
C GLY A 134 4.27 -8.76 -10.22
N PHE A 135 3.65 -8.27 -9.14
CA PHE A 135 4.11 -8.41 -7.74
C PHE A 135 5.50 -7.84 -7.42
N PHE A 136 6.24 -7.35 -8.42
CA PHE A 136 7.56 -6.73 -8.30
C PHE A 136 7.60 -5.39 -9.03
N PRO A 137 8.43 -4.41 -8.59
CA PRO A 137 8.59 -3.15 -9.31
C PRO A 137 9.14 -3.38 -10.74
N LYS A 138 8.58 -2.71 -11.75
CA LYS A 138 9.16 -2.77 -13.12
C LYS A 138 10.28 -1.75 -13.27
N GLY A 139 11.46 -2.21 -13.67
CA GLY A 139 12.65 -1.39 -13.91
C GLY A 139 13.91 -2.03 -13.31
N GLN A 140 15.05 -1.92 -14.00
CA GLN A 140 16.29 -2.63 -13.63
C GLN A 140 16.95 -2.13 -12.33
N LYS A 141 16.51 -0.98 -11.78
CA LYS A 141 17.16 -0.32 -10.63
C LYS A 141 16.15 0.21 -9.62
N ILE A 142 15.01 -0.48 -9.47
CA ILE A 142 13.98 -0.11 -8.50
C ILE A 142 13.81 -1.23 -7.49
N GLY A 143 13.94 -0.90 -6.21
CA GLY A 143 13.80 -1.81 -5.09
C GLY A 143 12.70 -1.43 -4.11
N ILE A 144 12.32 -2.37 -3.26
CA ILE A 144 11.39 -2.17 -2.15
C ILE A 144 12.01 -2.80 -0.91
N THR A 145 12.18 -2.01 0.13
CA THR A 145 12.86 -2.44 1.36
C THR A 145 12.04 -2.11 2.59
N TYR A 146 11.89 -3.13 3.43
CA TYR A 146 11.71 -2.96 4.86
C TYR A 146 13.04 -3.23 5.56
N ASP A 147 13.51 -2.28 6.37
CA ASP A 147 14.70 -2.39 7.20
C ASP A 147 14.47 -1.60 8.49
N SER A 148 14.40 -2.27 9.64
CA SER A 148 14.13 -1.62 10.94
C SER A 148 15.21 -0.63 11.38
N SER A 149 16.40 -0.65 10.78
CA SER A 149 17.45 0.35 11.01
C SER A 149 17.19 1.67 10.29
N LEU A 150 16.31 1.69 9.28
CA LEU A 150 15.88 2.93 8.62
C LEU A 150 14.89 3.68 9.51
N ASP A 151 15.22 4.92 9.88
CA ASP A 151 14.31 5.80 10.61
C ASP A 151 13.07 6.08 9.74
N SER A 152 11.87 5.85 10.28
CA SER A 152 10.59 6.08 9.61
C SER A 152 10.31 7.56 9.31
N ARG A 153 11.20 8.48 9.71
CA ARG A 153 11.22 9.91 9.37
C ARG A 153 12.13 10.25 8.19
N THR A 154 12.83 9.26 7.63
CA THR A 154 13.68 9.44 6.44
C THR A 154 12.86 9.61 5.16
N GLU A 155 13.55 9.78 4.05
CA GLU A 155 12.99 9.95 2.72
C GLU A 155 12.14 8.72 2.31
N LEU A 156 11.06 8.96 1.57
CA LEU A 156 10.21 7.89 1.05
C LEU A 156 10.96 7.04 0.02
N PHE A 157 11.89 7.66 -0.70
CA PHE A 157 12.81 7.02 -1.61
C PHE A 157 14.24 7.40 -1.26
N TYR A 158 15.14 6.43 -1.28
CA TYR A 158 16.57 6.66 -1.14
C TYR A 158 17.34 5.93 -2.23
N ILE A 159 18.60 6.31 -2.44
CA ILE A 159 19.48 5.70 -3.41
C ILE A 159 20.54 4.88 -2.70
N GLU A 160 20.67 3.60 -3.05
CA GLU A 160 21.72 2.72 -2.55
C GLU A 160 22.22 1.81 -3.66
N SER A 161 23.54 1.77 -3.88
CA SER A 161 24.17 0.93 -4.92
C SER A 161 23.53 1.10 -6.31
N ASP A 162 23.31 2.36 -6.74
CA ASP A 162 22.59 2.75 -7.95
C ASP A 162 21.11 2.36 -8.04
N HIS A 163 20.52 1.78 -6.99
CA HIS A 163 19.09 1.45 -6.95
C HIS A 163 18.30 2.57 -6.29
N VAL A 164 17.15 2.91 -6.86
CA VAL A 164 16.12 3.74 -6.22
C VAL A 164 15.24 2.82 -5.40
N ILE A 165 15.24 2.98 -4.08
CA ILE A 165 14.58 2.05 -3.16
C ILE A 165 13.41 2.75 -2.47
N LEU A 166 12.23 2.13 -2.55
CA LEU A 166 11.08 2.53 -1.75
C LEU A 166 11.28 2.10 -0.30
N ASN A 167 11.29 3.07 0.60
CA ASN A 167 11.35 2.86 2.04
C ASN A 167 9.96 2.50 2.58
N VAL A 168 9.75 1.21 2.86
CA VAL A 168 8.46 0.70 3.37
C VAL A 168 8.19 1.20 4.78
N ASN A 169 9.21 1.39 5.62
CA ASN A 169 9.04 1.93 6.98
C ASN A 169 8.39 3.32 6.92
N ARG A 170 8.89 4.17 6.01
CA ARG A 170 8.35 5.51 5.78
C ARG A 170 6.93 5.46 5.21
N LEU A 171 6.69 4.60 4.22
CA LEU A 171 5.37 4.43 3.59
C LEU A 171 4.30 3.98 4.61
N CYS A 172 4.61 2.99 5.46
CA CYS A 172 3.71 2.55 6.52
C CYS A 172 3.43 3.67 7.53
N SER A 173 4.46 4.40 7.95
CA SER A 173 4.33 5.51 8.90
C SER A 173 3.42 6.63 8.38
N ILE A 174 3.61 7.05 7.11
CA ILE A 174 2.74 8.08 6.51
C ILE A 174 1.31 7.56 6.38
N THR A 175 1.14 6.31 5.94
CA THR A 175 -0.18 5.71 5.75
C THR A 175 -0.96 5.68 7.07
N GLN A 176 -0.32 5.27 8.16
CA GLN A 176 -0.92 5.25 9.50
C GLN A 176 -1.26 6.66 10.01
N ASP A 177 -0.37 7.65 9.81
CA ASP A 177 -0.62 9.07 10.17
C ASP A 177 -1.86 9.61 9.44
N VAL A 178 -1.94 9.37 8.13
CA VAL A 178 -3.07 9.82 7.31
C VAL A 178 -4.36 9.16 7.75
N PHE A 179 -4.37 7.86 8.09
CA PHE A 179 -5.57 7.20 8.59
C PHE A 179 -6.13 7.86 9.84
N THR A 180 -5.28 8.22 10.80
CA THR A 180 -5.72 8.92 12.02
C THR A 180 -6.38 10.27 11.70
N LYS A 181 -5.86 10.98 10.70
CA LYS A 181 -6.43 12.28 10.29
C LYS A 181 -7.72 12.14 9.50
N ILE A 182 -7.76 11.23 8.53
CA ILE A 182 -8.97 10.91 7.74
C ILE A 182 -10.12 10.52 8.66
N PHE A 183 -9.85 9.73 9.69
CA PHE A 183 -10.87 9.26 10.63
C PHE A 183 -11.49 10.37 11.50
N THR A 184 -10.78 11.48 11.69
CA THR A 184 -11.23 12.58 12.55
C THR A 184 -11.84 13.75 11.79
N ASP A 185 -11.80 13.75 10.45
CA ASP A 185 -12.29 14.84 9.60
C ASP A 185 -13.74 14.60 9.12
N ASN A 186 -14.66 15.44 9.57
CA ASN A 186 -16.07 15.37 9.18
C ASN A 186 -16.33 15.66 7.69
N LEU A 187 -15.51 16.51 7.06
CA LEU A 187 -15.65 16.83 5.64
C LEU A 187 -15.27 15.63 4.78
N VAL A 188 -14.24 14.88 5.20
CA VAL A 188 -13.84 13.62 4.57
C VAL A 188 -14.98 12.62 4.61
N HIS A 189 -15.65 12.47 5.74
CA HIS A 189 -16.80 11.55 5.86
C HIS A 189 -17.93 11.91 4.89
N THR A 190 -18.22 13.20 4.70
CA THR A 190 -19.22 13.66 3.73
C THR A 190 -18.80 13.38 2.29
N ALA A 191 -17.52 13.57 1.95
CA ALA A 191 -17.00 13.25 0.62
C ALA A 191 -17.07 11.75 0.32
N ILE A 192 -16.68 10.91 1.27
CA ILE A 192 -16.74 9.45 1.16
C ILE A 192 -18.18 8.97 1.01
N ASP A 193 -19.10 9.46 1.83
CA ASP A 193 -20.53 9.12 1.76
C ASP A 193 -21.13 9.39 0.38
N LYS A 194 -20.89 10.60 -0.12
CA LYS A 194 -21.31 11.01 -1.46
C LYS A 194 -20.72 10.07 -2.53
N ASN A 195 -19.41 9.85 -2.49
CA ASN A 195 -18.72 9.07 -3.53
C ASN A 195 -19.08 7.59 -3.50
N LEU A 196 -19.32 7.01 -2.32
CA LEU A 196 -19.82 5.64 -2.19
C LEU A 196 -21.24 5.52 -2.73
N THR A 197 -22.12 6.47 -2.41
CA THR A 197 -23.49 6.50 -2.92
C THR A 197 -23.51 6.61 -4.44
N ASP A 198 -22.74 7.55 -5.00
CA ASP A 198 -22.60 7.72 -6.45
C ASP A 198 -22.07 6.44 -7.11
N PHE A 199 -21.06 5.80 -6.51
CA PHE A 199 -20.52 4.53 -7.00
C PHE A 199 -21.57 3.42 -6.98
N ILE A 200 -22.32 3.25 -5.89
CA ILE A 200 -23.35 2.22 -5.77
C ILE A 200 -24.46 2.46 -6.79
N VAL A 201 -24.98 3.68 -6.91
CA VAL A 201 -26.07 4.01 -7.86
C VAL A 201 -25.64 3.73 -9.30
N ILE A 202 -24.44 4.16 -9.71
CA ILE A 202 -23.93 3.92 -11.06
C ILE A 202 -23.80 2.41 -11.34
N ASN A 203 -23.26 1.65 -10.39
CA ASN A 203 -23.07 0.21 -10.58
C ASN A 203 -24.35 -0.60 -10.37
N ASP A 204 -25.38 -0.05 -9.72
CA ASP A 204 -26.70 -0.66 -9.58
C ASP A 204 -27.57 -0.43 -10.83
N GLU A 205 -27.39 0.68 -11.55
CA GLU A 205 -27.97 0.84 -12.88
C GLU A 205 -27.35 -0.16 -13.90
N ASP A 206 -26.06 -0.47 -13.75
CA ASP A 206 -25.36 -1.53 -14.48
C ASP A 206 -25.67 -2.95 -13.95
N SER A 207 -26.15 -3.11 -12.70
CA SER A 207 -26.51 -4.41 -12.08
C SER A 207 -27.77 -5.04 -12.69
N LYS A 208 -28.53 -4.27 -13.49
CA LYS A 208 -29.53 -4.82 -14.41
C LYS A 208 -28.93 -5.69 -15.52
N ARG A 209 -27.60 -5.72 -15.68
CA ARG A 209 -26.89 -6.84 -16.32
C ARG A 209 -26.49 -7.82 -15.22
N GLU A 210 -27.29 -8.88 -15.06
CA GLU A 210 -27.04 -9.97 -14.12
C GLU A 210 -25.54 -10.36 -14.07
N ILE A 211 -24.88 -10.06 -12.96
CA ILE A 211 -23.58 -10.65 -12.64
C ILE A 211 -23.86 -12.07 -12.14
N GLY A 212 -23.94 -13.02 -13.09
CA GLY A 212 -24.17 -14.44 -12.82
C GLY A 212 -22.96 -15.14 -12.22
N ILE A 213 -22.51 -14.76 -11.02
CA ILE A 213 -21.36 -15.39 -10.33
C ILE A 213 -21.79 -16.61 -9.47
N PHE A 214 -23.09 -16.79 -9.18
CA PHE A 214 -23.57 -17.90 -8.34
C PHE A 214 -24.82 -18.63 -8.89
N LYS A 215 -24.84 -19.00 -10.17
CA LYS A 215 -25.69 -20.11 -10.62
C LYS A 215 -24.82 -21.36 -10.70
N SER A 216 -24.66 -22.07 -9.59
CA SER A 216 -24.19 -23.46 -9.63
C SER A 216 -25.35 -24.32 -10.13
N ASN A 217 -25.32 -24.70 -11.40
CA ASN A 217 -26.18 -25.76 -11.90
C ASN A 217 -25.62 -27.10 -11.39
N HIS A 218 -25.99 -27.47 -10.18
CA HIS A 218 -26.03 -28.87 -9.79
C HIS A 218 -27.45 -29.34 -9.99
N GLU A 219 -27.68 -29.95 -11.16
CA GLU A 219 -28.82 -30.83 -11.39
C GLU A 219 -28.47 -32.18 -10.71
N GLU A 220 -29.33 -32.63 -9.80
CA GLU A 220 -29.42 -34.03 -9.35
C GLU A 220 -30.18 -34.87 -10.39
#